data_AF-A0A952HFQ4-F1
#
_entry.id   AF-A0A952HFQ4-F1
#
_cell.length_a   1.000
_cell.length_b   1.000
_cell.length_c   1.000
_cell.angle_alpha   90.00
_cell.angle_beta   90.00
_cell.angle_gamma   90.00
#
_symmetry.space_group_name_H-M   'P 1'
#
loop_
_entity.id
_entity.type
_entity.pdbx_description
1 polymer ?
#
loop_
_entity_poly.entity_id
_entity_poly.type
_entity_poly.pdbx_seq_one_letter_code
_entity_poly.pdbx_strand_id
1 'polypeptide(L)' 'MSTPENPFGQVLVALVTPFTADGEVLWADVEKHIDDVINDGADGIVVTGTTGETSTLTDPE' A
#
# COMPACT_ATOMS: atom_id res chain seq x y z
N MET A 1 0.60 14.41 -10.72
CA MET A 1 1.14 15.59 -9.98
C MET A 1 -0.01 16.40 -9.40
N SER A 2 -0.21 16.26 -8.09
CA SER A 2 -1.33 16.80 -7.32
C SER A 2 -1.37 18.32 -7.27
N THR A 3 -2.57 18.91 -7.32
CA THR A 3 -2.83 20.36 -7.20
C THR A 3 -3.53 20.65 -5.86
N PRO A 4 -3.57 21.90 -5.39
CA PRO A 4 -4.29 22.25 -4.15
C PRO A 4 -5.78 21.87 -4.16
N GLU A 5 -6.36 21.81 -5.37
CA GLU A 5 -7.74 21.41 -5.65
C GLU A 5 -7.93 19.90 -5.82
N ASN A 6 -6.84 19.13 -6.03
CA ASN A 6 -6.84 17.67 -6.01
C ASN A 6 -5.67 17.13 -5.16
N PRO A 7 -5.82 17.09 -3.82
CA PRO A 7 -4.73 16.76 -2.90
C PRO A 7 -4.27 15.29 -3.00
N PHE A 8 -5.09 14.40 -3.56
CA PHE A 8 -4.80 12.97 -3.66
C PHE A 8 -4.32 12.54 -5.06
N GLY A 9 -4.29 13.46 -6.03
CA GLY A 9 -3.93 13.13 -7.41
C GLY A 9 -4.96 12.24 -8.11
N GLN A 10 -4.54 11.51 -9.14
CA GLN A 10 -5.45 10.73 -9.99
C GLN A 10 -5.25 9.22 -9.84
N VAL A 11 -4.03 8.78 -9.52
CA VAL A 11 -3.68 7.36 -9.42
C VAL A 11 -3.35 7.02 -7.97
N LEU A 12 -4.30 6.36 -7.29
CA LEU A 12 -4.14 5.83 -5.95
C LEU A 12 -4.02 4.31 -6.01
N VAL A 13 -2.89 3.77 -5.55
CA VAL A 13 -2.63 2.32 -5.59
C VAL A 13 -3.05 1.69 -4.26
N ALA A 14 -3.96 0.73 -4.31
CA ALA A 14 -4.25 -0.14 -3.17
C ALA A 14 -3.13 -1.18 -3.04
N LEU A 15 -2.31 -1.03 -1.99
CA LEU A 15 -1.12 -1.87 -1.82
C LEU A 15 -1.53 -3.28 -1.38
N VAL A 16 -0.98 -4.30 -2.05
CA VAL A 16 -1.02 -5.68 -1.55
C VAL A 16 -0.01 -5.81 -0.42
N THR A 17 -0.40 -6.45 0.69
CA THR A 17 0.52 -6.74 1.80
C THR A 17 1.23 -8.07 1.53
N PRO A 18 2.56 -8.08 1.29
CA PRO A 18 3.30 -9.32 1.14
C PRO A 18 3.42 -10.04 2.49
N PHE A 19 3.15 -11.34 2.50
CA PHE A 19 3.28 -12.20 3.67
C PHE A 19 4.33 -13.29 3.45
N THR A 20 4.99 -13.68 4.53
CA THR A 20 5.82 -14.88 4.61
C THR A 20 4.96 -16.14 4.49
N ALA A 21 5.58 -17.29 4.24
CA ALA A 21 4.87 -18.57 4.21
C ALA A 21 4.20 -18.91 5.56
N ASP A 22 4.71 -18.33 6.66
CA ASP A 22 4.17 -18.49 8.01
C ASP A 22 3.02 -17.51 8.32
N GLY A 23 2.69 -16.60 7.39
CA GLY A 23 1.58 -15.64 7.54
C GLY A 23 1.98 -14.31 8.20
N GLU A 24 3.25 -14.10 8.51
CA GLU A 24 3.76 -12.83 9.04
C GLU A 24 4.05 -11.83 7.92
N VAL A 25 3.88 -10.53 8.17
CA VAL A 25 4.18 -9.47 7.18
C VAL A 25 5.65 -9.50 6.77
N LEU A 26 5.91 -9.52 5.47
CA LEU A 26 7.25 -9.47 4.88
C LEU A 26 7.65 -8.02 4.59
N TRP A 27 8.09 -7.31 5.63
CA TRP A 27 8.37 -5.85 5.58
C TRP A 27 9.34 -5.41 4.49
N ALA A 28 10.40 -6.20 4.22
CA ALA A 28 11.38 -5.86 3.18
C ALA A 28 10.74 -5.78 1.78
N ASP A 29 9.76 -6.64 1.51
CA ASP A 29 9.04 -6.65 0.24
C ASP A 29 7.95 -5.58 0.20
N VAL A 30 7.36 -5.22 1.35
CA VAL A 30 6.45 -4.05 1.47
C VAL A 30 7.19 -2.78 1.05
N GLU A 31 8.37 -2.53 1.63
CA GLU A 31 9.17 -1.34 1.35
C GLU A 31 9.52 -1.26 -0.14
N LYS A 32 9.99 -2.38 -0.71
CA LYS A 32 10.29 -2.46 -2.13
C LYS A 32 9.06 -2.20 -3.00
N HIS A 33 7.91 -2.78 -2.64
CA HIS A 33 6.69 -2.61 -3.42
C HIS A 33 6.20 -1.15 -3.41
N ILE A 34 6.35 -0.46 -2.28
CA ILE A 34 6.07 0.98 -2.15
C ILE A 34 6.97 1.79 -3.10
N ASP A 35 8.27 1.51 -3.11
CA ASP A 35 9.21 2.20 -4.00
C ASP A 35 8.86 1.97 -5.47
N ASP A 36 8.54 0.74 -5.85
CA ASP A 36 8.17 0.39 -7.22
C ASP A 36 6.94 1.19 -7.70
N VAL A 37 5.87 1.25 -6.89
CA VAL A 37 4.63 1.95 -7.30
C VAL A 37 4.79 3.48 -7.32
N ILE A 38 5.64 4.03 -6.45
CA ILE A 38 5.99 5.45 -6.48
C ILE A 38 6.79 5.77 -7.76
N ASN A 39 7.78 4.94 -8.08
CA ASN A 39 8.61 5.11 -9.28
C ASN A 39 7.80 4.97 -10.58
N ASP A 40 6.76 4.14 -10.57
CA ASP A 40 5.82 3.99 -11.69
C ASP A 40 4.77 5.12 -11.79
N GLY A 41 4.78 6.07 -10.84
CA GLY A 41 4.01 7.31 -10.92
C GLY A 41 2.69 7.30 -10.16
N ALA A 42 2.55 6.48 -9.12
CA ALA A 42 1.42 6.60 -8.19
C ALA A 42 1.42 7.99 -7.53
N ASP A 43 0.26 8.65 -7.51
CA ASP A 43 0.08 9.92 -6.79
C ASP A 43 -0.19 9.68 -5.29
N GLY A 44 -0.55 8.45 -4.91
CA GLY A 44 -0.73 8.05 -3.51
C GLY A 44 -0.92 6.54 -3.34
N ILE A 45 -0.74 6.09 -2.10
CA ILE A 45 -0.86 4.68 -1.71
C ILE A 45 -1.97 4.56 -0.67
N VAL A 46 -2.85 3.58 -0.87
CA VAL A 46 -3.91 3.22 0.07
C VAL A 46 -3.49 1.93 0.78
N VAL A 47 -3.27 2.05 2.08
CA VAL A 47 -2.96 0.92 2.98
C VAL A 47 -4.28 0.48 3.64
N THR A 48 -4.40 -0.81 3.99
CA THR A 48 -5.57 -1.41 4.69
C THR A 48 -6.95 -1.25 4.00
N GLY A 49 -7.01 -1.47 2.68
CA GLY A 49 -8.30 -1.73 1.99
C GLY A 49 -8.79 -3.19 2.17
N THR A 50 -9.92 -3.58 1.58
CA THR A 50 -10.29 -5.02 1.50
C THR A 50 -9.24 -5.87 0.78
N THR A 51 -8.42 -5.26 -0.08
CA THR A 51 -7.21 -5.84 -0.70
C THR A 51 -5.98 -5.81 0.20
N GLY A 52 -5.98 -4.98 1.26
CA GLY A 52 -4.98 -4.95 2.33
C GLY A 52 -5.31 -5.89 3.50
N GLU A 53 -6.21 -6.86 3.30
CA GLU A 53 -6.46 -7.95 4.25
C GLU A 53 -6.90 -7.51 5.67
N THR A 54 -7.81 -6.52 5.76
CA THR A 54 -8.45 -6.12 7.03
C THR A 54 -9.12 -7.28 7.81
N SER A 55 -9.42 -8.41 7.18
CA SER A 55 -10.02 -9.58 7.85
C SER A 55 -9.01 -10.43 8.64
N THR A 56 -7.70 -10.22 8.48
CA THR A 56 -6.62 -11.02 9.09
C THR A 56 -5.60 -10.20 9.88
N LEU A 57 -5.66 -8.87 9.83
CA LEU A 57 -4.86 -7.97 10.67
C LEU A 57 -5.53 -7.82 12.04
N THR A 58 -4.75 -7.95 13.12
CA THR A 58 -5.25 -7.68 14.48
C THR A 58 -5.16 -6.20 14.80
N ASP A 59 -6.07 -5.67 15.62
CA ASP A 59 -6.20 -4.24 15.98
C ASP A 59 -4.92 -3.46 16.38
N PRO A 60 -3.78 -4.06 16.79
CA PRO A 60 -2.55 -3.32 17.06
C PRO A 60 -1.74 -2.86 15.82
N GLU A 61 -2.10 -3.26 14.60
CA GLU A 61 -1.29 -3.02 13.38
C GLU A 61 -1.75 -1.82 12.54
#